data_AF-A0A0F0FZ41-F1
#
_entry.id   AF-A0A0F0FZ41-F1
#
_cell.length_a   1.000
_cell.length_b   1.000
_cell.length_c   1.000
_cell.angle_alpha   90.00
_cell.angle_beta   90.00
_cell.angle_gamma   90.00
#
_symmetry.space_group_name_H-M   'P 1'
#
loop_
_entity.id
_entity.type
_entity.pdbx_description
1 polymer ?
#
loop_
_entity_poly.entity_id
_entity_poly.type
_entity_poly.pdbx_seq_one_letter_code
_entity_poly.pdbx_strand_id
1 'polypeptide(L)'
;MQAFETFDTLVASHTEATTSRFLNEHVDPKRQYIDYMLDQDDQCRRTAHAAFSAESDALLARIEQRRALMRGATIDLRWRAYAALLFYDHQGYVAHMLEVIGHTVDELKQLGPEAIVTFIRNVPTLNVEAALATRLEAQTGSLEPNDIRDMPSFCAAIPYANRLVAEKSFISLARQAKLDASYQAGLYTNLTDISGVYK
;
A
#
# COMPACT_ATOMS: atom_id res chain seq x y z
N MET A 1 14.66 -12.93 -4.31
CA MET A 1 13.18 -12.94 -4.39
C MET A 1 12.51 -13.60 -3.19
N GLN A 2 13.23 -14.06 -2.16
CA GLN A 2 12.64 -14.63 -0.93
C GLN A 2 11.90 -13.62 -0.02
N ALA A 3 12.07 -12.31 -0.23
CA ALA A 3 11.48 -11.30 0.65
C ALA A 3 9.96 -11.12 0.47
N PHE A 4 9.39 -11.61 -0.64
CA PHE A 4 7.96 -11.46 -0.97
C PHE A 4 7.16 -12.76 -0.80
N GLU A 5 7.81 -13.94 -0.71
CA GLU A 5 7.13 -15.23 -0.48
C GLU A 5 6.34 -15.24 0.83
N THR A 6 6.87 -14.57 1.86
CA THR A 6 6.20 -14.45 3.16
C THR A 6 4.95 -13.59 3.05
N PHE A 7 4.95 -12.53 2.24
CA PHE A 7 3.83 -11.58 2.14
C PHE A 7 2.61 -12.17 1.42
N ASP A 8 2.79 -12.92 0.34
CA ASP A 8 1.67 -13.54 -0.38
C ASP A 8 0.92 -14.56 0.48
N THR A 9 1.62 -15.26 1.38
CA THR A 9 1.00 -16.26 2.26
C THR A 9 0.21 -15.68 3.43
N LEU A 10 0.35 -14.39 3.70
CA LEU A 10 -0.24 -13.72 4.86
C LEU A 10 -1.57 -13.01 4.55
N VAL A 11 -1.85 -12.76 3.27
CA VAL A 11 -3.05 -12.05 2.80
C VAL A 11 -3.96 -12.97 1.96
N ALA A 12 -3.39 -13.99 1.34
CA ALA A 12 -4.13 -14.92 0.50
C ALA A 12 -4.87 -15.98 1.34
N SER A 13 -6.03 -16.45 0.86
CA SER A 13 -6.71 -17.60 1.46
C SER A 13 -5.79 -18.82 1.51
N HIS A 14 -6.02 -19.76 2.43
CA HIS A 14 -5.15 -20.95 2.58
C HIS A 14 -4.93 -21.68 1.25
N THR A 15 -5.95 -21.75 0.40
CA THR A 15 -5.89 -22.30 -0.97
C THR A 15 -4.99 -21.49 -1.91
N GLU A 16 -5.09 -20.16 -1.90
CA GLU A 16 -4.28 -19.28 -2.74
C GLU A 16 -2.83 -19.23 -2.27
N ALA A 17 -2.58 -19.20 -0.95
CA ALA A 17 -1.24 -19.28 -0.38
C ALA A 17 -0.54 -20.60 -0.74
N THR A 18 -1.28 -21.72 -0.70
CA THR A 18 -0.77 -23.04 -1.11
C THR A 18 -0.49 -23.07 -2.62
N THR A 19 -1.34 -22.44 -3.42
CA THR A 19 -1.16 -22.34 -4.88
C THR A 19 0.04 -21.47 -5.24
N SER A 20 0.18 -20.29 -4.62
CA SER A 20 1.35 -19.41 -4.82
C SER A 20 2.64 -20.08 -4.38
N ARG A 21 2.64 -20.81 -3.25
CA ARG A 21 3.81 -21.53 -2.75
C ARG A 21 4.20 -22.67 -3.70
N PHE A 22 3.22 -23.45 -4.17
CA PHE A 22 3.44 -24.47 -5.21
C PHE A 22 4.02 -23.86 -6.49
N LEU A 23 3.45 -22.75 -6.97
CA LEU A 23 3.91 -22.06 -8.18
C LEU A 23 5.32 -21.50 -8.00
N ASN A 24 5.65 -20.86 -6.88
CA ASN A 24 6.99 -20.31 -6.63
C ASN A 24 8.06 -21.40 -6.44
N GLU A 25 7.71 -22.54 -5.85
CA GLU A 25 8.63 -23.67 -5.66
C GLU A 25 8.87 -24.47 -6.95
N HIS A 26 7.91 -24.52 -7.87
CA HIS A 26 7.94 -25.41 -9.04
C HIS A 26 7.97 -24.69 -10.40
N VAL A 27 7.80 -23.36 -10.41
CA VAL A 27 7.73 -22.54 -11.63
C VAL A 27 8.69 -21.36 -11.50
N ASP A 28 9.66 -21.28 -12.41
CA ASP A 28 10.58 -20.15 -12.49
C ASP A 28 9.78 -18.85 -12.77
N PRO A 29 9.81 -17.83 -11.88
CA PRO A 29 9.07 -16.58 -12.06
C PRO A 29 9.40 -15.86 -13.36
N LYS A 30 10.64 -15.98 -13.85
CA LYS A 30 11.05 -15.45 -15.15
C LYS A 30 10.36 -16.19 -16.28
N ARG A 31 10.25 -17.51 -16.18
CA ARG A 31 9.53 -18.34 -17.15
C ARG A 31 8.04 -18.07 -17.09
N GLN A 32 7.46 -17.88 -15.91
CA GLN A 32 6.06 -17.52 -15.73
C GLN A 32 5.74 -16.16 -16.34
N TYR A 33 6.62 -15.17 -16.16
CA TYR A 33 6.52 -13.88 -16.85
C TYR A 33 6.63 -14.04 -18.36
N ILE A 34 7.58 -14.85 -18.84
CA ILE A 34 7.72 -15.14 -20.28
C ILE A 34 6.49 -15.86 -20.83
N ASP A 35 5.96 -16.87 -20.15
CA ASP A 35 4.75 -17.61 -20.54
C ASP A 35 3.52 -16.68 -20.51
N TYR A 36 3.43 -15.80 -19.50
CA TYR A 36 2.44 -14.72 -19.46
C TYR A 36 2.64 -13.71 -20.60
N MET A 37 3.86 -13.45 -21.06
CA MET A 37 4.09 -12.48 -22.13
C MET A 37 3.95 -13.10 -23.54
N LEU A 38 4.15 -14.41 -23.69
CA LEU A 38 4.25 -15.08 -24.98
C LEU A 38 3.06 -16.00 -25.31
N ASP A 39 2.44 -16.64 -24.32
CA ASP A 39 1.43 -17.71 -24.51
C ASP A 39 0.06 -17.38 -23.88
N GLN A 40 -0.26 -16.10 -23.66
CA GLN A 40 -1.61 -15.72 -23.24
C GLN A 40 -2.61 -15.91 -24.38
N ASP A 41 -3.64 -16.70 -24.12
CA ASP A 41 -4.91 -16.58 -24.84
C ASP A 41 -5.39 -15.11 -24.71
N ASP A 42 -5.55 -14.43 -25.85
CA ASP A 42 -6.01 -13.04 -25.90
C ASP A 42 -7.35 -12.87 -25.15
N GLN A 43 -8.18 -13.92 -25.13
CA GLN A 43 -9.42 -13.92 -24.37
C GLN A 43 -9.17 -13.89 -22.87
N CYS A 44 -8.29 -14.74 -22.32
CA CYS A 44 -7.91 -14.70 -20.91
C CYS A 44 -7.35 -13.34 -20.51
N ARG A 45 -6.48 -12.76 -21.33
CA ARG A 45 -5.90 -11.43 -21.10
C ARG A 45 -6.98 -10.34 -21.03
N ARG A 46 -7.92 -10.34 -21.98
CA ARG A 46 -9.04 -9.38 -22.00
C ARG A 46 -9.93 -9.54 -20.77
N THR A 47 -10.23 -10.77 -20.36
CA THR A 47 -11.02 -11.05 -19.15
C THR A 47 -10.30 -10.53 -17.90
N ALA A 48 -9.01 -10.81 -17.75
CA ALA A 48 -8.21 -10.31 -16.63
C ALA A 48 -8.16 -8.77 -16.59
N HIS A 49 -7.93 -8.12 -17.74
CA HIS A 49 -7.97 -6.66 -17.83
C HIS A 49 -9.35 -6.09 -17.49
N ALA A 50 -10.43 -6.70 -17.96
CA ALA A 50 -11.79 -6.25 -17.66
C ALA A 50 -12.10 -6.35 -16.16
N ALA A 51 -11.71 -7.47 -15.52
CA ALA A 51 -11.85 -7.65 -14.08
C ALA A 51 -11.04 -6.60 -13.29
N PHE A 52 -9.77 -6.42 -13.63
CA PHE A 52 -8.90 -5.43 -12.98
C PHE A 52 -9.40 -4.00 -13.13
N SER A 53 -9.90 -3.63 -14.32
CA SER A 53 -10.51 -2.31 -14.55
C SER A 53 -11.78 -2.13 -13.72
N ALA A 54 -12.66 -3.13 -13.67
CA ALA A 54 -13.88 -3.07 -12.87
C ALA A 54 -13.60 -2.93 -11.36
N GLU A 55 -12.59 -3.64 -10.84
CA GLU A 55 -12.15 -3.50 -9.45
C GLU A 55 -11.51 -2.13 -9.17
N SER A 56 -10.71 -1.62 -10.11
CA SER A 56 -10.13 -0.27 -10.03
C SER A 56 -11.22 0.80 -9.96
N ASP A 57 -12.26 0.70 -10.80
CA ASP A 57 -13.39 1.62 -10.84
C ASP A 57 -14.22 1.54 -9.54
N ALA A 58 -14.45 0.34 -9.03
CA ALA A 58 -15.14 0.14 -7.75
C ALA A 58 -14.33 0.71 -6.57
N LEU A 59 -13.00 0.59 -6.60
CA LEU A 59 -12.13 1.21 -5.61
C LEU A 59 -12.18 2.75 -5.69
N LEU A 60 -12.06 3.32 -6.90
CA LEU A 60 -12.23 4.76 -7.13
C LEU A 60 -13.54 5.29 -6.57
N ALA A 61 -14.66 4.61 -6.88
CA ALA A 61 -15.98 5.00 -6.39
C ALA A 61 -16.05 5.02 -4.85
N ARG A 62 -15.46 4.02 -4.17
CA ARG A 62 -15.37 4.00 -2.70
C ARG A 62 -14.53 5.15 -2.15
N ILE A 63 -13.43 5.51 -2.82
CA ILE A 63 -12.58 6.64 -2.41
C ILE A 63 -13.36 7.96 -2.57
N GLU A 64 -14.03 8.17 -3.70
CA GLU A 64 -14.83 9.38 -3.93
C GLU A 64 -16.00 9.52 -2.94
N GLN A 65 -16.67 8.41 -2.60
CA GLN A 65 -17.68 8.40 -1.56
C GLN A 65 -17.09 8.83 -0.20
N ARG A 66 -15.91 8.34 0.16
CA ARG A 66 -15.22 8.75 1.39
C ARG A 66 -14.81 10.21 1.36
N ARG A 67 -14.32 10.73 0.23
CA ARG A 67 -14.00 12.16 0.04
C ARG A 67 -15.23 13.05 0.26
N ALA A 68 -16.39 12.61 -0.23
CA ALA A 68 -17.65 13.32 -0.03
C ALA A 68 -18.06 13.36 1.45
N LEU A 69 -17.97 12.22 2.16
CA LEU A 69 -18.28 12.14 3.60
C LEU A 69 -17.35 12.99 4.46
N MET A 70 -16.08 13.09 4.07
CA MET A 70 -15.04 13.81 4.83
C MET A 70 -14.89 15.28 4.41
N ARG A 71 -15.83 15.83 3.63
CA ARG A 71 -15.75 17.23 3.16
C ARG A 71 -15.70 18.19 4.37
N GLY A 72 -14.71 19.07 4.39
CA GLY A 72 -14.49 20.02 5.49
C GLY A 72 -13.82 19.43 6.74
N ALA A 73 -13.59 18.11 6.80
CA ALA A 73 -12.83 17.49 7.87
C ALA A 73 -11.35 17.93 7.82
N THR A 74 -10.73 18.04 8.99
CA THR A 74 -9.28 18.29 9.09
C THR A 74 -8.49 17.09 8.59
N ILE A 75 -7.23 17.32 8.18
CA ILE A 75 -6.32 16.25 7.76
C ILE A 75 -6.12 15.22 8.89
N ASP A 76 -6.07 15.67 10.15
CA ASP A 76 -5.94 14.77 11.30
C ASP A 76 -7.13 13.81 11.44
N LEU A 77 -8.37 14.35 11.34
CA LEU A 77 -9.57 13.51 11.40
C LEU A 77 -9.62 12.51 10.24
N ARG A 78 -9.27 12.95 9.02
CA ARG A 78 -9.16 12.07 7.85
C ARG A 78 -8.15 10.96 8.10
N TRP A 79 -6.99 11.30 8.66
CA TRP A 79 -5.93 10.34 8.97
C TRP A 79 -6.38 9.31 9.99
N ARG A 80 -7.05 9.72 11.07
CA ARG A 80 -7.57 8.78 12.08
C ARG A 80 -8.65 7.86 11.50
N ALA A 81 -9.54 8.40 10.67
CA ALA A 81 -10.56 7.60 10.00
C ALA A 81 -9.94 6.58 9.02
N TYR A 82 -8.93 6.99 8.25
CA TYR A 82 -8.23 6.12 7.33
C TYR A 82 -7.38 5.06 8.07
N ALA A 83 -6.73 5.42 9.17
CA ALA A 83 -6.00 4.48 10.01
C ALA A 83 -6.93 3.40 10.60
N ALA A 84 -8.13 3.77 11.03
CA ALA A 84 -9.13 2.82 11.48
C ALA A 84 -9.60 1.89 10.35
N LEU A 85 -9.76 2.41 9.13
CA LEU A 85 -10.08 1.61 7.95
C LEU A 85 -8.97 0.60 7.63
N LEU A 86 -7.71 1.04 7.58
CA LEU A 86 -6.56 0.16 7.37
C LEU A 86 -6.50 -0.96 8.40
N PHE A 87 -6.70 -0.61 9.68
CA PHE A 87 -6.73 -1.60 10.75
C PHE A 87 -7.87 -2.59 10.57
N TYR A 88 -9.07 -2.12 10.22
CA TYR A 88 -10.22 -2.99 9.95
C TYR A 88 -9.94 -3.97 8.81
N ASP A 89 -9.33 -3.50 7.72
CA ASP A 89 -8.97 -4.32 6.55
C ASP A 89 -7.89 -5.36 6.91
N HIS A 90 -7.00 -5.04 7.86
CA HIS A 90 -5.87 -5.90 8.25
C HIS A 90 -6.09 -6.65 9.57
N GLN A 91 -7.28 -6.57 10.18
CA GLN A 91 -7.53 -7.08 11.54
C GLN A 91 -7.23 -8.58 11.68
N GLY A 92 -7.52 -9.37 10.64
CA GLY A 92 -7.25 -10.81 10.65
C GLY A 92 -5.75 -11.11 10.68
N TYR A 93 -4.98 -10.37 9.89
CA TYR A 93 -3.52 -10.46 9.90
C TYR A 93 -2.93 -10.02 11.24
N VAL A 94 -3.41 -8.90 11.80
CA VAL A 94 -2.98 -8.42 13.12
C VAL A 94 -3.28 -9.47 14.20
N ALA A 95 -4.49 -10.04 14.21
CA ALA A 95 -4.87 -11.07 15.17
C ALA A 95 -3.96 -12.31 15.08
N HIS A 96 -3.67 -12.77 13.87
CA HIS A 96 -2.75 -13.87 13.64
C HIS A 96 -1.33 -13.54 14.12
N MET A 97 -0.82 -12.35 13.80
CA MET A 97 0.53 -11.94 14.22
C MET A 97 0.65 -11.81 15.74
N LEU A 98 -0.41 -11.34 16.43
CA LEU A 98 -0.45 -11.32 17.89
C LEU A 98 -0.31 -12.73 18.47
N GLU A 99 -1.05 -13.69 17.93
CA GLU A 99 -0.97 -15.09 18.37
C GLU A 99 0.46 -15.66 18.19
N VAL A 100 1.10 -15.38 17.05
CA VAL A 100 2.49 -15.80 16.78
C VAL A 100 3.47 -15.26 17.81
N ILE A 101 3.28 -14.04 18.30
CA ILE A 101 4.13 -13.43 19.34
C ILE A 101 3.66 -13.69 20.77
N GLY A 102 2.66 -14.58 20.95
CA GLY A 102 2.15 -14.99 22.27
C GLY A 102 1.18 -14.00 22.92
N HIS A 103 0.55 -13.14 22.14
CA HIS A 103 -0.41 -12.14 22.57
C HIS A 103 -1.82 -12.39 22.04
N THR A 104 -2.83 -11.84 22.73
CA THR A 104 -4.23 -11.96 22.30
C THR A 104 -4.81 -10.63 21.80
N VAL A 105 -5.87 -10.70 21.00
CA VAL A 105 -6.62 -9.52 20.56
C VAL A 105 -7.22 -8.76 21.75
N ASP A 106 -7.59 -9.45 22.83
CA ASP A 106 -8.13 -8.79 24.02
C ASP A 106 -7.08 -7.99 24.79
N GLU A 107 -5.82 -8.44 24.80
CA GLU A 107 -4.69 -7.65 25.32
C GLU A 107 -4.47 -6.39 24.49
N LEU A 108 -4.57 -6.47 23.16
CA LEU A 108 -4.50 -5.29 22.30
C LEU A 108 -5.64 -4.30 22.59
N LYS A 109 -6.87 -4.79 22.80
CA LYS A 109 -8.02 -3.92 23.15
C LYS A 109 -7.81 -3.20 24.48
N GLN A 110 -7.13 -3.83 25.45
CA GLN A 110 -6.85 -3.21 26.76
C GLN A 110 -5.91 -2.01 26.66
N LEU A 111 -5.11 -1.88 25.59
CA LEU A 111 -4.29 -0.70 25.33
C LEU A 111 -5.12 0.55 24.97
N GLY A 112 -6.41 0.37 24.69
CA GLY A 112 -7.36 1.46 24.46
C GLY A 112 -7.41 1.95 23.01
N PRO A 113 -8.24 2.98 22.72
CA PRO A 113 -8.54 3.41 21.36
C PRO A 113 -7.34 4.03 20.62
N GLU A 114 -6.38 4.60 21.35
CA GLU A 114 -5.16 5.16 20.75
C GLU A 114 -4.18 4.07 20.31
N ALA A 115 -4.33 2.82 20.77
CA ALA A 115 -3.45 1.72 20.39
C ALA A 115 -3.48 1.46 18.88
N ILE A 116 -4.66 1.56 18.24
CA ILE A 116 -4.79 1.40 16.78
C ILE A 116 -4.04 2.50 16.05
N VAL A 117 -4.21 3.75 16.49
CA VAL A 117 -3.51 4.91 15.91
C VAL A 117 -2.00 4.74 16.04
N THR A 118 -1.53 4.37 17.22
CA THR A 118 -0.11 4.11 17.49
C THR A 118 0.42 2.94 16.66
N PHE A 119 -0.34 1.85 16.55
CA PHE A 119 0.00 0.70 15.72
C PHE A 119 0.20 1.11 14.26
N ILE A 120 -0.79 1.80 13.66
CA ILE A 120 -0.70 2.25 12.27
C ILE A 120 0.48 3.20 12.06
N ARG A 121 0.76 4.11 13.01
CA ARG A 121 1.94 5.00 12.92
C ARG A 121 3.27 4.25 12.96
N ASN A 122 3.33 3.16 13.70
CA ASN A 122 4.56 2.40 13.90
C ASN A 122 4.79 1.33 12.84
N VAL A 123 3.78 0.97 12.05
CA VAL A 123 3.95 0.11 10.87
C VAL A 123 4.27 1.00 9.65
N PRO A 124 5.50 0.98 9.13
CA PRO A 124 5.95 2.02 8.21
C PRO A 124 5.11 2.14 6.93
N THR A 125 4.75 1.00 6.33
CA THR A 125 3.93 0.95 5.11
C THR A 125 2.53 1.52 5.33
N LEU A 126 1.86 1.13 6.41
CA LEU A 126 0.53 1.62 6.77
C LEU A 126 0.53 3.10 7.15
N ASN A 127 1.56 3.56 7.85
CA ASN A 127 1.71 4.97 8.18
C ASN A 127 1.87 5.83 6.92
N VAL A 128 2.71 5.40 5.98
CA VAL A 128 2.90 6.09 4.69
C VAL A 128 1.60 6.09 3.90
N GLU A 129 0.92 4.96 3.80
CA GLU A 129 -0.36 4.84 3.09
C GLU A 129 -1.40 5.81 3.65
N ALA A 130 -1.62 5.79 4.97
CA ALA A 130 -2.53 6.72 5.62
C ALA A 130 -2.14 8.19 5.40
N ALA A 131 -0.84 8.51 5.47
CA ALA A 131 -0.37 9.87 5.30
C ALA A 131 -0.52 10.40 3.86
N LEU A 132 -0.30 9.55 2.86
CA LEU A 132 -0.46 9.90 1.45
C LEU A 132 -1.93 9.92 1.03
N ALA A 133 -2.69 8.86 1.33
CA ALA A 133 -4.09 8.74 0.94
C ALA A 133 -4.94 9.90 1.46
N THR A 134 -4.74 10.29 2.72
CA THR A 134 -5.52 11.39 3.34
C THR A 134 -5.28 12.74 2.69
N ARG A 135 -4.07 12.98 2.17
CA ARG A 135 -3.72 14.21 1.46
C ARG A 135 -4.18 14.16 0.01
N LEU A 136 -4.01 13.01 -0.66
CA LEU A 136 -4.54 12.78 -2.00
C LEU A 136 -6.06 13.02 -2.03
N GLU A 137 -6.79 12.41 -1.09
CA GLU A 137 -8.24 12.56 -0.93
C GLU A 137 -8.68 13.99 -0.55
N ALA A 138 -7.78 14.80 0.01
CA ALA A 138 -8.05 16.18 0.36
C ALA A 138 -7.83 17.15 -0.80
N GLN A 139 -7.18 16.72 -1.89
CA GLN A 139 -7.03 17.54 -3.10
C GLN A 139 -8.39 17.82 -3.75
N THR A 140 -8.44 18.83 -4.61
CA THR A 140 -9.63 19.16 -5.42
C THR A 140 -9.53 18.52 -6.80
N GLY A 141 -10.66 18.05 -7.36
CA GLY A 141 -10.72 17.38 -8.66
C GLY A 141 -10.99 15.89 -8.53
N SER A 142 -11.27 15.22 -9.65
CA SER A 142 -11.45 13.76 -9.69
C SER A 142 -10.10 13.07 -9.54
N LEU A 143 -10.07 11.92 -8.86
CA LEU A 143 -8.90 11.04 -8.87
C LEU A 143 -8.84 10.24 -10.16
N GLU A 144 -7.62 10.03 -10.67
CA GLU A 144 -7.36 9.17 -11.80
C GLU A 144 -6.97 7.76 -11.33
N PRO A 145 -7.20 6.70 -12.13
CA PRO A 145 -6.80 5.34 -11.76
C PRO A 145 -5.31 5.21 -11.41
N ASN A 146 -4.45 6.00 -12.05
CA ASN A 146 -3.01 5.98 -11.81
C ASN A 146 -2.64 6.51 -10.41
N ASP A 147 -3.40 7.48 -9.88
CA ASP A 147 -3.20 8.01 -8.51
C ASP A 147 -3.36 6.91 -7.45
N ILE A 148 -4.11 5.85 -7.75
CA ILE A 148 -4.29 4.73 -6.83
C ILE A 148 -3.25 3.65 -7.08
N ARG A 149 -2.96 3.36 -8.35
CA ARG A 149 -2.03 2.29 -8.75
C ARG A 149 -0.61 2.55 -8.29
N ASP A 150 -0.20 3.81 -8.24
CA ASP A 150 1.16 4.16 -7.82
C ASP A 150 1.31 4.16 -6.29
N MET A 151 0.22 4.32 -5.54
CA MET A 151 0.22 4.41 -4.07
C MET A 151 0.99 3.27 -3.39
N PRO A 152 0.77 1.97 -3.69
CA PRO A 152 1.50 0.87 -3.04
C PRO A 152 3.02 0.95 -3.25
N SER A 153 3.46 1.39 -4.43
CA SER A 153 4.88 1.56 -4.74
C SER A 153 5.53 2.59 -3.83
N PHE A 154 4.85 3.72 -3.58
CA PHE A 154 5.32 4.73 -2.62
C PHE A 154 5.28 4.24 -1.17
N CYS A 155 4.25 3.49 -0.80
CA CYS A 155 4.11 2.92 0.55
C CYS A 155 5.25 1.96 0.88
N ALA A 156 5.70 1.17 -0.09
CA ALA A 156 6.85 0.29 0.05
C ALA A 156 8.19 1.05 -0.04
N ALA A 157 8.33 2.01 -0.96
CA ALA A 157 9.63 2.63 -1.23
C ALA A 157 10.05 3.66 -0.17
N ILE A 158 9.14 4.55 0.26
CA ILE A 158 9.46 5.65 1.17
C ILE A 158 10.12 5.20 2.50
N PRO A 159 9.59 4.19 3.22
CA PRO A 159 10.15 3.84 4.53
C PRO A 159 11.48 3.07 4.45
N TYR A 160 11.82 2.51 3.29
CA TYR A 160 12.97 1.61 3.14
C TYR A 160 14.05 2.12 2.17
N ALA A 161 13.81 3.23 1.46
CA ALA A 161 14.80 3.82 0.56
C ALA A 161 15.48 5.04 1.19
N ASN A 162 16.81 5.10 1.11
CA ASN A 162 17.54 6.32 1.47
C ASN A 162 17.24 7.48 0.51
N ARG A 163 16.92 7.15 -0.75
CA ARG A 163 16.62 8.12 -1.81
C ARG A 163 15.53 7.55 -2.72
N LEU A 164 14.52 8.35 -3.01
CA LEU A 164 13.41 8.01 -3.90
C LEU A 164 13.29 9.08 -4.99
N VAL A 165 13.32 8.65 -6.25
CA VAL A 165 12.98 9.50 -7.41
C VAL A 165 11.63 9.06 -7.92
N ALA A 166 10.68 9.97 -7.99
CA ALA A 166 9.37 9.67 -8.51
C ALA A 166 8.67 10.93 -9.04
N GLU A 167 7.41 10.78 -9.46
CA GLU A 167 6.64 11.88 -9.99
C GLU A 167 6.39 13.01 -8.98
N LYS A 168 6.31 14.24 -9.50
CA LYS A 168 6.26 15.48 -8.71
C LYS A 168 5.06 15.55 -7.77
N SER A 169 3.90 15.05 -8.21
CA SER A 169 2.64 14.96 -7.45
C SER A 169 2.85 14.22 -6.13
N PHE A 170 3.29 12.96 -6.18
CA PHE A 170 3.49 12.15 -4.97
C PHE A 170 4.66 12.62 -4.12
N ILE A 171 5.75 13.09 -4.73
CA ILE A 171 6.86 13.67 -3.95
C ILE A 171 6.39 14.90 -3.17
N SER A 172 5.52 15.72 -3.75
CA SER A 172 4.89 16.84 -3.06
C SER A 172 4.01 16.37 -1.90
N LEU A 173 3.15 15.37 -2.12
CA LEU A 173 2.31 14.78 -1.07
C LEU A 173 3.14 14.21 0.09
N ALA A 174 4.20 13.47 -0.21
CA ALA A 174 5.10 12.87 0.77
C ALA A 174 5.82 13.93 1.63
N ARG A 175 6.26 15.04 1.02
CA ARG A 175 6.86 16.18 1.74
C ARG A 175 5.84 16.92 2.60
N GLN A 176 4.62 17.13 2.11
CA GLN A 176 3.52 17.69 2.93
C GLN A 176 3.17 16.77 4.12
N ALA A 177 3.44 15.48 3.98
CA ALA A 177 3.33 14.49 5.04
C ALA A 177 4.57 14.39 5.94
N LYS A 178 5.64 15.14 5.64
CA LYS A 178 6.93 15.08 6.36
C LYS A 178 7.50 13.66 6.42
N LEU A 179 7.25 12.87 5.38
CA LEU A 179 7.74 11.48 5.31
C LEU A 179 9.25 11.43 5.06
N ASP A 180 9.79 12.44 4.37
CA ASP A 180 11.23 12.67 4.23
C ASP A 180 11.93 12.79 5.60
N ALA A 181 11.37 13.61 6.50
CA ALA A 181 11.91 13.75 7.85
C ALA A 181 11.66 12.51 8.72
N SER A 182 10.49 11.89 8.57
CA SER A 182 10.08 10.74 9.41
C SER A 182 10.91 9.49 9.13
N TYR A 183 11.26 9.25 7.86
CA TYR A 183 12.02 8.08 7.42
C TYR A 183 13.44 8.39 6.95
N GLN A 184 13.87 9.66 7.06
CA GLN A 184 15.18 10.13 6.59
C GLN A 184 15.43 9.80 5.10
N ALA A 185 14.36 9.81 4.30
CA ALA A 185 14.37 9.49 2.89
C ALA A 185 14.55 10.76 2.06
N GLY A 186 15.58 10.81 1.21
CA GLY A 186 15.76 11.88 0.23
C GLY A 186 14.75 11.76 -0.91
N LEU A 187 13.79 12.68 -1.01
CA LEU A 187 12.75 12.65 -2.04
C LEU A 187 13.11 13.58 -3.20
N TYR A 188 13.12 13.08 -4.42
CA TYR A 188 13.55 13.79 -5.63
C TYR A 188 12.56 13.61 -6.79
N THR A 189 12.56 14.54 -7.74
CA THR A 189 11.71 14.46 -8.93
C THR A 189 12.47 14.13 -10.21
N ASN A 190 13.79 14.32 -10.22
CA ASN A 190 14.64 14.00 -11.36
C ASN A 190 15.88 13.21 -10.95
N LEU A 191 16.36 12.35 -11.83
CA LEU A 191 17.60 11.60 -11.62
C LEU A 191 18.83 12.52 -11.51
N THR A 192 18.81 13.66 -12.21
CA THR A 192 19.88 14.66 -12.16
C THR A 192 20.08 15.24 -10.75
N ASP A 193 19.02 15.27 -9.93
CA ASP A 193 19.06 15.82 -8.58
C ASP A 193 19.87 14.94 -7.61
N ILE A 194 20.21 13.72 -8.03
CA ILE A 194 21.05 12.76 -7.29
C ILE A 194 22.49 12.74 -7.83
N SER A 195 22.77 13.41 -8.95
CA SER A 195 24.11 13.45 -9.52
C SER A 195 25.09 14.18 -8.59
N GLY A 196 26.25 13.58 -8.32
CA GLY A 196 27.27 14.12 -7.41
C GLY A 196 27.20 13.64 -5.96
N VAL A 197 26.20 12.81 -5.60
CA VAL A 197 26.05 12.25 -4.25
C VAL A 197 26.87 10.97 -4.03
N TYR A 198 27.25 10.26 -5.10
CA TYR A 198 28.08 9.04 -5.05
C TYR A 198 29.57 9.31 -5.34
N LYS A 199 30.11 10.44 -4.85
CA LYS A 199 31.56 10.69 -4.93
C LYS A 199 32.29 10.11 -3.73
#